data_AF-Q4Q1F7-F1
#
_entry.id   AF-Q4Q1F7-F1
#
_cell.length_a   1.000
_cell.length_b   1.000
_cell.length_c   1.000
_cell.angle_alpha   90.00
_cell.angle_beta   90.00
_cell.angle_gamma   90.00
#
_symmetry.space_group_name_H-M   'P 1'
#
loop_
_entity.id
_entity.type
_entity.pdbx_description
1 polymer ?
#
loop_
_entity_poly.entity_id
_entity_poly.type
_entity_poly.pdbx_seq_one_letter_code
_entity_poly.pdbx_strand_id
1 'polypeptide(L)'
;MEHQYFFIEATWLEAAAAGICSRNGIILKDAIAKAEKGIPVQIKNDSAPTMRSLIQTTHASLEQACERYLHQNARNLRLTRASKPTPAVEALNEAERASCRELVVRIAITGALTQYQRCTRKCILQDSSSLSPSLSHPAVSASKTVQGNGVTDKQLERSFQTTLLKGLLYAFESFQECHSMNRDHYPPRVDSNTPGTVGWDTLVLLYLVHRIPQVARHASGSAIDDCIGQVIRTWRKLLVALQSVDAQEAPEHSRRRGALSLVNGLLIILFQRYNTHQCAVLLGAVEHAETVAESSKEPARSILHPSRHMVSEVVTYHYYQGRMRLYERKLDEAHRILRIAYTLLPPAGFGNEPQRLNKERVRFFLSVAGVANGRRIPDEILRADEDLLPRLFGSLTAAIERGDPVCFSAALDSHASTFHRRGVYLILQQAKILCYLMVVARVHAAMAALSDVDNSRITIPTLLAAYTYITSEKPQSGKSSAESKKRSRDDEAVSPVSEARMAESVMDEDRMALWIAKLIARGYVRGYYSHEHKTLVLSKKVPFPLLQEEV
;
A
#
# COMPACT_ATOMS: atom_id res chain seq x y z
N MET A 1 -38.93 13.00 -1.52
CA MET A 1 -39.64 13.73 -2.58
C MET A 1 -39.70 12.83 -3.80
N GLU A 2 -40.92 12.48 -4.21
CA GLU A 2 -41.13 11.59 -5.35
C GLU A 2 -41.23 12.44 -6.62
N HIS A 3 -40.27 12.25 -7.54
CA HIS A 3 -40.36 12.77 -8.89
C HIS A 3 -40.81 11.65 -9.82
N GLN A 4 -41.32 12.04 -11.00
CA GLN A 4 -41.80 11.11 -12.02
C GLN A 4 -40.74 10.04 -12.38
N TYR A 5 -39.45 10.34 -12.21
CA TYR A 5 -38.35 9.52 -12.70
C TYR A 5 -37.34 9.05 -11.64
N PHE A 6 -37.35 9.63 -10.45
CA PHE A 6 -36.42 9.29 -9.37
C PHE A 6 -37.00 9.70 -8.01
N PHE A 7 -36.43 9.16 -6.95
CA PHE A 7 -36.80 9.48 -5.57
C PHE A 7 -35.58 10.00 -4.81
N ILE A 8 -35.79 11.06 -4.01
CA ILE A 8 -34.78 11.60 -3.08
C ILE A 8 -35.32 11.52 -1.66
N GLU A 9 -34.58 10.87 -0.77
CA GLU A 9 -34.91 10.72 0.65
C GLU A 9 -34.79 12.07 1.39
N ALA A 10 -35.88 12.54 2.01
CA ALA A 10 -35.93 13.85 2.66
C ALA A 10 -35.06 13.94 3.91
N THR A 11 -35.05 12.89 4.73
CA THR A 11 -34.22 12.77 5.94
C THR A 11 -32.73 12.85 5.62
N TRP A 12 -32.30 12.29 4.48
CA TRP A 12 -30.92 12.42 4.01
C TRP A 12 -30.57 13.84 3.58
N LEU A 13 -31.46 14.52 2.84
CA LEU A 13 -31.26 15.93 2.46
C LEU A 13 -31.09 16.82 3.70
N GLU A 14 -31.92 16.61 4.72
CA GLU A 14 -31.85 17.34 5.98
C GLU A 14 -30.55 17.05 6.73
N ALA A 15 -30.12 15.78 6.81
CA ALA A 15 -28.87 15.41 7.43
C ALA A 15 -27.64 15.98 6.68
N ALA A 16 -27.65 15.91 5.35
CA ALA A 16 -26.59 16.48 4.51
C ALA A 16 -26.51 18.00 4.68
N ALA A 17 -27.66 18.70 4.63
CA ALA A 17 -27.74 20.13 4.87
C ALA A 17 -27.24 20.51 6.27
N ALA A 18 -27.62 19.74 7.29
CA ALA A 18 -27.13 19.94 8.66
C ALA A 18 -25.61 19.79 8.73
N GLY A 19 -25.03 18.73 8.16
CA GLY A 19 -23.60 18.50 8.14
C GLY A 19 -22.81 19.62 7.44
N ILE A 20 -23.30 20.10 6.30
CA ILE A 20 -22.70 21.21 5.53
C ILE A 20 -22.80 22.52 6.31
N CYS A 21 -24.01 22.91 6.73
CA CYS A 21 -24.27 24.22 7.30
C CYS A 21 -23.69 24.40 8.70
N SER A 22 -23.66 23.33 9.50
CA SER A 22 -23.04 23.31 10.83
C SER A 22 -21.54 22.99 10.80
N ARG A 23 -20.97 22.70 9.62
CA ARG A 23 -19.57 22.25 9.45
C ARG A 23 -19.24 21.07 10.35
N ASN A 24 -20.15 20.10 10.39
CA ASN A 24 -20.00 18.90 11.19
C ASN A 24 -19.52 17.75 10.30
N GLY A 25 -18.23 17.46 10.38
CA GLY A 25 -17.59 16.42 9.59
C GLY A 25 -18.13 15.01 9.81
N ILE A 26 -18.66 14.71 11.01
CA ILE A 26 -19.22 13.39 11.34
C ILE A 26 -20.52 13.20 10.57
N ILE A 27 -21.45 14.15 10.72
CA ILE A 27 -22.76 14.11 10.03
C ILE A 27 -22.55 14.13 8.51
N LEU A 28 -21.66 14.98 8.02
CA LEU A 28 -21.38 15.06 6.58
C LEU A 28 -20.80 13.75 6.04
N LYS A 29 -19.83 13.16 6.72
CA LYS A 29 -19.22 11.88 6.34
C LYS A 29 -20.27 10.75 6.32
N ASP A 30 -21.18 10.71 7.28
CA ASP A 30 -22.25 9.70 7.31
C ASP A 30 -23.26 9.90 6.16
N ALA A 31 -23.61 11.16 5.85
CA ALA A 31 -24.45 11.49 4.70
C ALA A 31 -23.78 11.07 3.38
N ILE A 32 -22.48 11.30 3.23
CA ILE A 32 -21.67 10.88 2.09
C ILE A 32 -21.61 9.35 1.98
N ALA A 33 -21.40 8.65 3.10
CA ALA A 33 -21.32 7.19 3.12
C ALA A 33 -22.64 6.51 2.76
N LYS A 34 -23.79 7.12 3.15
CA LYS A 34 -25.11 6.69 2.69
C LYS A 34 -25.30 6.97 1.19
N ALA A 35 -24.94 8.18 0.75
CA ALA A 35 -25.05 8.62 -0.64
C ALA A 35 -24.29 7.69 -1.60
N GLU A 36 -23.06 7.30 -1.26
CA GLU A 36 -22.25 6.39 -2.07
C GLU A 36 -22.92 5.02 -2.29
N LYS A 37 -23.66 4.53 -1.28
CA LYS A 37 -24.39 3.26 -1.39
C LYS A 37 -25.63 3.34 -2.30
N GLY A 38 -25.96 4.52 -2.82
CA GLY A 38 -27.16 4.74 -3.63
C GLY A 38 -28.47 4.59 -2.85
N ILE A 39 -28.42 4.68 -1.52
CA ILE A 39 -29.60 4.57 -0.65
C ILE A 39 -30.51 5.80 -0.81
N PRO A 40 -29.99 7.05 -0.73
CA PRO A 40 -30.85 8.23 -0.61
C PRO A 40 -31.45 8.70 -1.93
N VAL A 41 -30.84 8.33 -3.06
CA VAL A 41 -31.27 8.74 -4.39
C VAL A 41 -31.48 7.49 -5.23
N GLN A 42 -32.72 7.24 -5.65
CA GLN A 42 -33.12 6.03 -6.36
C GLN A 42 -33.65 6.40 -7.75
N ILE A 43 -33.02 5.85 -8.79
CA ILE A 43 -33.39 6.09 -10.19
C ILE A 43 -34.46 5.07 -10.60
N LYS A 44 -35.56 5.52 -11.20
CA LYS A 44 -36.63 4.63 -11.70
C LYS A 44 -36.39 4.20 -13.15
N ASN A 45 -35.80 5.06 -13.99
CA ASN A 45 -35.41 4.74 -15.36
C ASN A 45 -34.18 5.56 -15.81
N ASP A 46 -33.48 5.13 -16.85
CA ASP A 46 -32.27 5.77 -17.39
C ASP A 46 -32.53 6.64 -18.63
N SER A 47 -33.73 7.21 -18.75
CA SER A 47 -34.03 8.12 -19.86
C SER A 47 -33.14 9.37 -19.82
N ALA A 48 -32.80 9.94 -20.98
CA ALA A 48 -31.99 11.17 -21.03
C ALA A 48 -32.62 12.37 -20.28
N PRO A 49 -33.96 12.56 -20.28
CA PRO A 49 -34.63 13.52 -19.39
C PRO A 49 -34.40 13.24 -17.90
N THR A 50 -34.48 11.98 -17.48
CA THR A 50 -34.23 11.57 -16.09
C THR A 50 -32.84 11.97 -15.64
N MET A 51 -31.82 11.67 -16.46
CA MET A 51 -30.43 11.97 -16.12
C MET A 51 -30.16 13.47 -15.99
N ARG A 52 -30.74 14.29 -16.88
CA ARG A 52 -30.61 15.76 -16.81
C ARG A 52 -31.33 16.34 -15.59
N SER A 53 -32.57 15.92 -15.36
CA SER A 53 -33.39 16.39 -14.24
C SER A 53 -32.82 15.95 -12.89
N LEU A 54 -32.23 14.75 -12.80
CA LEU A 54 -31.66 14.20 -11.57
C LEU A 54 -30.61 15.13 -10.96
N ILE A 55 -29.65 15.60 -11.77
CA ILE A 55 -28.56 16.47 -11.29
C ILE A 55 -29.14 17.79 -10.76
N GLN A 56 -29.90 18.50 -11.60
CA GLN A 56 -30.45 19.82 -11.29
C GLN A 56 -31.37 19.76 -10.05
N THR A 57 -32.24 18.77 -9.99
CA THR A 57 -33.21 18.62 -8.90
C THR A 57 -32.54 18.23 -7.58
N THR A 58 -31.55 17.34 -7.63
CA THR A 58 -30.81 16.95 -6.42
C THR A 58 -30.02 18.13 -5.86
N HIS A 59 -29.37 18.91 -6.73
CA HIS A 59 -28.66 20.12 -6.34
C HIS A 59 -29.61 21.16 -5.72
N ALA A 60 -30.69 21.53 -6.42
CA ALA A 60 -31.66 22.51 -5.94
C ALA A 60 -32.33 22.08 -4.62
N SER A 61 -32.64 20.79 -4.47
CA SER A 61 -33.23 20.25 -3.23
C SER A 61 -32.29 20.36 -2.04
N LEU A 62 -30.99 20.10 -2.25
CA LEU A 62 -29.97 20.21 -1.20
C LEU A 62 -29.68 21.67 -0.85
N GLU A 63 -29.65 22.55 -1.84
CA GLU A 63 -29.52 24.00 -1.66
C GLU A 63 -30.67 24.56 -0.82
N GLN A 64 -31.91 24.27 -1.19
CA GLN A 64 -33.09 24.67 -0.42
C GLN A 64 -33.09 24.08 1.00
N ALA A 65 -32.60 22.84 1.18
CA ALA A 65 -32.44 22.25 2.52
C ALA A 65 -31.39 23.00 3.36
N CYS A 66 -30.28 23.43 2.75
CA CYS A 66 -29.26 24.25 3.40
C CYS A 66 -29.81 25.61 3.82
N GLU A 67 -30.52 26.30 2.93
CA GLU A 67 -31.16 27.59 3.23
C GLU A 67 -32.16 27.47 4.39
N ARG A 68 -33.04 26.45 4.35
CA ARG A 68 -33.98 26.17 5.45
C ARG A 68 -33.26 25.91 6.76
N TYR A 69 -32.20 25.11 6.74
CA TYR A 69 -31.41 24.81 7.94
C TYR A 69 -30.78 26.08 8.53
N LEU A 70 -30.18 26.93 7.69
CA LEU A 70 -29.56 28.19 8.11
C LEU A 70 -30.60 29.15 8.69
N HIS A 71 -31.78 29.27 8.08
CA HIS A 71 -32.87 30.10 8.59
C HIS A 71 -33.37 29.62 9.96
N GLN A 72 -33.60 28.32 10.12
CA GLN A 72 -34.09 27.73 11.37
C GLN A 72 -33.05 27.82 12.50
N ASN A 73 -31.76 27.67 12.19
CA ASN A 73 -30.68 27.61 13.17
C ASN A 73 -29.85 28.91 13.26
N ALA A 74 -30.31 30.00 12.65
CA ALA A 74 -29.57 31.26 12.56
C ALA A 74 -29.12 31.79 13.93
N ARG A 75 -29.94 31.61 14.98
CA ARG A 75 -29.58 32.02 16.36
C ARG A 75 -28.49 31.14 16.94
N ASN A 76 -28.63 29.82 16.86
CA ASN A 76 -27.67 28.86 17.41
C ASN A 76 -26.30 28.94 16.72
N LEU A 77 -26.28 29.10 15.40
CA LEU A 77 -25.05 29.26 14.61
C LEU A 77 -24.38 30.63 14.83
N ARG A 78 -25.11 31.63 15.34
CA ARG A 78 -24.55 32.93 15.73
C ARG A 78 -23.98 32.92 17.16
N LEU A 79 -24.53 32.12 18.07
CA LEU A 79 -24.05 32.02 19.45
C LEU A 79 -22.61 31.49 19.54
N THR A 80 -22.14 30.78 18.52
CA THR A 80 -20.74 30.33 18.41
C THR A 80 -19.79 31.39 17.82
N ARG A 81 -20.28 32.59 17.48
CA ARG A 81 -19.48 33.69 16.91
C ARG A 81 -19.62 34.96 17.77
N ALA A 82 -18.49 35.63 18.03
CA ALA A 82 -18.45 36.86 18.82
C ALA A 82 -19.08 38.08 18.13
N SER A 83 -19.21 38.08 16.78
CA SER A 83 -19.75 39.20 16.00
C SER A 83 -20.50 38.74 14.73
N LYS A 84 -21.33 39.61 14.16
CA LYS A 84 -21.96 39.36 12.85
C LYS A 84 -20.87 39.30 11.76
N PRO A 85 -20.88 38.29 10.88
CA PRO A 85 -19.90 38.19 9.80
C PRO A 85 -20.03 39.36 8.82
N THR A 86 -18.92 39.84 8.29
CA THR A 86 -18.91 40.83 7.23
C THR A 86 -19.42 40.22 5.91
N PRO A 87 -19.92 41.02 4.96
CA PRO A 87 -20.37 40.50 3.66
C PRO A 87 -19.31 39.66 2.93
N ALA A 88 -18.03 40.02 3.06
CA ALA A 88 -16.93 39.24 2.50
C ALA A 88 -16.78 37.85 3.13
N VAL A 89 -16.94 37.76 4.46
CA VAL A 89 -16.92 36.48 5.18
C VAL A 89 -18.16 35.64 4.86
N GLU A 90 -19.32 36.26 4.69
CA GLU A 90 -20.54 35.57 4.23
C GLU A 90 -20.36 34.97 2.84
N ALA A 91 -19.77 35.71 1.90
CA ALA A 91 -19.46 35.21 0.56
C ALA A 91 -18.49 34.01 0.59
N LEU A 92 -17.45 34.05 1.42
CA LEU A 92 -16.52 32.92 1.60
C LEU A 92 -17.22 31.69 2.21
N ASN A 93 -18.06 31.88 3.23
CA ASN A 93 -18.84 30.80 3.82
C ASN A 93 -19.77 30.16 2.78
N GLU A 94 -20.39 30.96 1.91
CA GLU A 94 -21.29 30.43 0.89
C GLU A 94 -20.55 29.70 -0.22
N ALA A 95 -19.42 30.23 -0.69
CA ALA A 95 -18.57 29.55 -1.66
C ALA A 95 -18.13 28.17 -1.15
N GLU A 96 -17.73 28.06 0.12
CA GLU A 96 -17.38 26.79 0.76
C GLU A 96 -18.57 25.81 0.77
N ARG A 97 -19.74 26.26 1.21
CA ARG A 97 -20.95 25.42 1.26
C ARG A 97 -21.36 24.97 -0.13
N ALA A 98 -21.26 25.83 -1.14
CA ALA A 98 -21.50 25.49 -2.53
C ALA A 98 -20.58 24.36 -3.01
N SER A 99 -19.27 24.45 -2.75
CA SER A 99 -18.34 23.36 -3.08
C SER A 99 -18.64 22.06 -2.33
N CYS A 100 -19.07 22.14 -1.07
CA CYS A 100 -19.52 20.96 -0.31
C CYS A 100 -20.83 20.35 -0.86
N ARG A 101 -21.80 21.18 -1.26
CA ARG A 101 -23.03 20.70 -1.91
C ARG A 101 -22.70 19.96 -3.19
N GLU A 102 -21.82 20.53 -4.02
CA GLU A 102 -21.38 19.91 -5.26
C GLU A 102 -20.72 18.54 -5.03
N LEU A 103 -19.85 18.43 -4.02
CA LEU A 103 -19.29 17.14 -3.59
C LEU A 103 -20.38 16.11 -3.24
N VAL A 104 -21.32 16.48 -2.36
CA VAL A 104 -22.37 15.57 -1.89
C VAL A 104 -23.27 15.14 -3.04
N VAL A 105 -23.64 16.07 -3.93
CA VAL A 105 -24.47 15.79 -5.11
C VAL A 105 -23.74 14.82 -6.06
N ARG A 106 -22.45 15.05 -6.36
CA ARG A 106 -21.66 14.14 -7.22
C ARG A 106 -21.62 12.72 -6.66
N ILE A 107 -21.42 12.56 -5.36
CA ILE A 107 -21.39 11.24 -4.71
C ILE A 107 -22.79 10.61 -4.71
N ALA A 108 -23.84 11.37 -4.41
CA ALA A 108 -25.22 10.86 -4.41
C ALA A 108 -25.65 10.36 -5.78
N ILE A 109 -25.32 11.11 -6.84
CA ILE A 109 -25.63 10.72 -8.22
C ILE A 109 -24.81 9.50 -8.64
N THR A 110 -23.52 9.47 -8.29
CA THR A 110 -22.66 8.30 -8.55
C THR A 110 -23.22 7.05 -7.86
N GLY A 111 -23.58 7.16 -6.58
CA GLY A 111 -24.18 6.07 -5.82
C GLY A 111 -25.50 5.60 -6.44
N ALA A 112 -26.39 6.54 -6.79
CA ALA A 112 -27.66 6.25 -7.46
C ALA A 112 -27.46 5.50 -8.79
N LEU A 113 -26.48 5.91 -9.59
CA LEU A 113 -26.16 5.26 -10.86
C LEU A 113 -25.63 3.84 -10.65
N THR A 114 -24.72 3.65 -9.70
CA THR A 114 -24.15 2.31 -9.41
C THR A 114 -25.22 1.37 -8.85
N GLN A 115 -26.14 1.88 -8.03
CA GLN A 115 -27.26 1.10 -7.51
C GLN A 115 -28.26 0.75 -8.61
N TYR A 116 -28.57 1.68 -9.51
CA TYR A 116 -29.41 1.41 -10.68
C TYR A 116 -28.80 0.35 -11.59
N GLN A 117 -27.49 0.42 -11.87
CA GLN A 117 -26.77 -0.60 -12.65
C GLN A 117 -26.89 -2.00 -12.02
N ARG A 118 -26.77 -2.08 -10.69
CA ARG A 118 -26.94 -3.35 -9.96
C ARG A 118 -28.37 -3.89 -10.10
N CYS A 119 -29.37 -3.06 -9.85
CA CYS A 119 -30.79 -3.45 -9.93
C CYS A 119 -31.19 -3.88 -11.35
N THR A 120 -30.66 -3.23 -12.38
CA THR A 120 -30.98 -3.49 -13.79
C THR A 120 -30.03 -4.49 -14.47
N ARG A 121 -29.01 -5.00 -13.75
CA ARG A 121 -27.93 -5.83 -14.29
C ARG A 121 -27.26 -5.23 -15.55
N LYS A 122 -27.17 -3.89 -15.61
CA LYS A 122 -26.60 -3.16 -16.74
C LYS A 122 -25.07 -3.10 -16.62
N CYS A 123 -24.37 -3.67 -17.61
CA CYS A 123 -22.92 -3.70 -17.66
C CYS A 123 -22.39 -2.72 -18.71
N ILE A 124 -21.50 -1.83 -18.30
CA ILE A 124 -20.73 -0.95 -19.18
C ILE A 124 -19.37 -1.59 -19.42
N LEU A 125 -19.12 -2.03 -20.66
CA LEU A 125 -17.85 -2.58 -21.11
C LEU A 125 -17.08 -1.49 -21.87
N GLN A 126 -15.81 -1.27 -21.49
CA GLN A 126 -14.88 -0.52 -22.32
C GLN A 126 -14.30 -1.48 -23.35
N ASP A 127 -14.49 -1.20 -24.65
CA ASP A 127 -13.86 -1.97 -25.73
C ASP A 127 -12.35 -1.75 -25.68
N SER A 128 -11.59 -2.82 -25.43
CA SER A 128 -10.12 -2.82 -25.53
C SER A 128 -9.61 -3.38 -26.87
N SER A 129 -10.49 -3.56 -27.86
CA SER A 129 -10.16 -4.13 -29.17
C SER A 129 -10.09 -3.05 -30.27
N SER A 130 -9.09 -2.16 -30.18
CA SER A 130 -8.61 -1.40 -31.34
C SER A 130 -7.17 -0.94 -31.11
N LEU A 131 -6.26 -1.91 -30.95
CA LEU A 131 -4.82 -1.68 -31.12
C LEU A 131 -4.47 -1.94 -32.58
N SER A 132 -4.78 -0.97 -33.45
CA SER A 132 -4.10 -0.78 -34.72
C SER A 132 -3.38 0.57 -34.65
N PRO A 133 -2.06 0.64 -34.88
CA PRO A 133 -1.31 1.89 -34.76
C PRO A 133 -1.47 2.69 -36.06
N SER A 134 -2.42 3.63 -36.07
CA SER A 134 -2.46 4.67 -37.12
C SER A 134 -2.92 6.00 -36.54
N LEU A 135 -2.27 7.05 -37.04
CA LEU A 135 -2.12 8.39 -36.47
C LEU A 135 -3.41 9.21 -36.28
N SER A 136 -3.28 10.16 -35.36
CA SER A 136 -3.97 11.45 -35.25
C SER A 136 -5.50 11.43 -35.20
N HIS A 137 -6.06 11.28 -34.00
CA HIS A 137 -7.13 12.09 -33.38
C HIS A 137 -7.52 11.43 -32.03
N PRO A 138 -7.99 12.18 -31.01
CA PRO A 138 -8.44 11.59 -29.76
C PRO A 138 -9.76 10.85 -30.00
N ALA A 139 -9.69 9.55 -30.30
CA ALA A 139 -10.86 8.70 -30.43
C ALA A 139 -11.49 8.51 -29.05
N VAL A 140 -12.71 9.03 -28.87
CA VAL A 140 -13.56 8.71 -27.73
C VAL A 140 -13.77 7.20 -27.71
N SER A 141 -13.27 6.52 -26.68
CA SER A 141 -13.46 5.08 -26.51
C SER A 141 -14.95 4.77 -26.48
N ALA A 142 -15.47 4.09 -27.51
CA ALA A 142 -16.87 3.70 -27.55
C ALA A 142 -17.14 2.66 -26.44
N SER A 143 -17.99 3.01 -25.47
CA SER A 143 -18.42 2.08 -24.42
C SER A 143 -19.62 1.27 -24.91
N LYS A 144 -19.49 -0.07 -24.96
CA LYS A 144 -20.63 -0.94 -25.24
C LYS A 144 -21.43 -1.18 -23.96
N THR A 145 -22.74 -1.01 -24.05
CA THR A 145 -23.68 -1.29 -22.96
C THR A 145 -24.34 -2.63 -23.22
N VAL A 146 -24.24 -3.57 -22.27
CA VAL A 146 -24.88 -4.89 -22.35
C VAL A 146 -25.90 -5.00 -21.20
N GLN A 147 -27.12 -5.46 -21.52
CA GLN A 147 -28.20 -5.69 -20.57
C GLN A 147 -28.71 -7.15 -20.70
N GLY A 148 -29.03 -7.80 -19.57
CA GLY A 148 -29.73 -9.10 -19.55
C GLY A 148 -28.96 -10.26 -18.90
N ASN A 149 -29.55 -11.46 -18.96
CA ASN A 149 -29.11 -12.68 -18.25
C ASN A 149 -27.74 -13.24 -18.68
N GLY A 150 -27.11 -12.70 -19.73
CA GLY A 150 -25.79 -13.12 -20.21
C GLY A 150 -24.59 -12.49 -19.48
N VAL A 151 -24.81 -11.55 -18.55
CA VAL A 151 -23.73 -10.88 -17.80
C VAL A 151 -23.39 -11.66 -16.54
N THR A 152 -22.13 -12.08 -16.40
CA THR A 152 -21.64 -12.74 -15.18
C THR A 152 -21.59 -11.75 -14.01
N ASP A 153 -21.84 -12.22 -12.79
CA ASP A 153 -21.83 -11.35 -11.59
C ASP A 153 -20.45 -10.68 -11.38
N LYS A 154 -19.36 -11.33 -11.77
CA LYS A 154 -18.01 -10.75 -11.74
C LYS A 154 -17.83 -9.57 -12.70
N GLN A 155 -18.41 -9.66 -13.90
CA GLN A 155 -18.38 -8.57 -14.89
C GLN A 155 -19.24 -7.40 -14.43
N LEU A 156 -20.42 -7.69 -13.87
CA LEU A 156 -21.31 -6.68 -13.30
C LEU A 156 -20.63 -5.96 -12.12
N GLU A 157 -20.01 -6.71 -11.22
CA GLU A 157 -19.24 -6.18 -10.09
C GLU A 157 -18.16 -5.21 -10.55
N ARG A 158 -17.30 -5.66 -11.48
CA ARG A 158 -16.23 -4.83 -12.04
C ARG A 158 -16.76 -3.58 -12.72
N SER A 159 -17.89 -3.68 -13.43
CA SER A 159 -18.49 -2.56 -14.15
C SER A 159 -18.96 -1.47 -13.19
N PHE A 160 -19.73 -1.81 -12.16
CA PHE A 160 -20.19 -0.79 -11.21
C PHE A 160 -19.04 -0.22 -10.38
N GLN A 161 -18.03 -1.03 -9.99
CA GLN A 161 -16.85 -0.52 -9.28
C GLN A 161 -16.08 0.48 -10.14
N THR A 162 -16.08 0.28 -11.46
CA THR A 162 -15.50 1.22 -12.42
C THR A 162 -16.29 2.52 -12.49
N THR A 163 -17.62 2.45 -12.55
CA THR A 163 -18.47 3.66 -12.50
C THR A 163 -18.30 4.41 -11.18
N LEU A 164 -18.28 3.67 -10.05
CA LEU A 164 -18.09 4.24 -8.72
C LEU A 164 -16.72 4.92 -8.61
N LEU A 165 -15.65 4.29 -9.09
CA LEU A 165 -14.31 4.87 -9.08
C LEU A 165 -14.28 6.21 -9.82
N LYS A 166 -14.77 6.24 -11.06
CA LYS A 166 -14.79 7.46 -11.88
C LYS A 166 -15.57 8.57 -11.18
N GLY A 167 -16.76 8.27 -10.65
CA GLY A 167 -17.59 9.24 -9.95
C GLY A 167 -16.95 9.76 -8.66
N LEU A 168 -16.34 8.90 -7.85
CA LEU A 168 -15.63 9.31 -6.64
C LEU A 168 -14.39 10.17 -6.96
N LEU A 169 -13.69 9.90 -8.05
CA LEU A 169 -12.56 10.73 -8.49
C LEU A 169 -13.02 12.13 -8.90
N TYR A 170 -14.09 12.23 -9.70
CA TYR A 170 -14.66 13.54 -10.06
C TYR A 170 -15.21 14.29 -8.84
N ALA A 171 -15.79 13.58 -7.88
CA ALA A 171 -16.22 14.18 -6.61
C ALA A 171 -15.03 14.68 -5.80
N PHE A 172 -13.94 13.92 -5.77
CA PHE A 172 -12.71 14.29 -5.07
C PHE A 172 -12.07 15.56 -5.64
N GLU A 173 -12.14 15.78 -6.95
CA GLU A 173 -11.65 17.02 -7.58
C GLU A 173 -12.38 18.26 -7.06
N SER A 174 -13.71 18.21 -6.97
CA SER A 174 -14.49 19.30 -6.35
C SER A 174 -14.18 19.45 -4.86
N PHE A 175 -13.97 18.34 -4.14
CA PHE A 175 -13.58 18.38 -2.73
C PHE A 175 -12.22 19.02 -2.50
N GLN A 176 -11.24 18.79 -3.38
CA GLN A 176 -9.91 19.36 -3.27
C GLN A 176 -9.97 20.89 -3.19
N GLU A 177 -10.77 21.52 -4.06
CA GLU A 177 -10.92 22.97 -4.08
C GLU A 177 -11.46 23.46 -2.74
N CYS A 178 -12.51 22.82 -2.22
CA CYS A 178 -13.09 23.11 -0.91
C CYS A 178 -12.08 22.94 0.24
N HIS A 179 -11.33 21.82 0.26
CA HIS A 179 -10.41 21.50 1.34
C HIS A 179 -9.20 22.43 1.38
N SER A 180 -8.83 23.01 0.24
CA SER A 180 -7.69 23.94 0.10
C SER A 180 -8.03 25.42 0.32
N MET A 181 -9.31 25.77 0.53
CA MET A 181 -9.73 27.16 0.76
C MET A 181 -9.04 27.80 1.98
N ASN A 182 -8.77 29.10 1.91
CA ASN A 182 -8.31 29.88 3.06
C ASN A 182 -9.43 29.95 4.12
N ARG A 183 -9.09 29.70 5.37
CA ARG A 183 -10.03 29.63 6.50
C ARG A 183 -9.64 30.55 7.67
N ASP A 184 -8.90 31.61 7.41
CA ASP A 184 -8.46 32.57 8.45
C ASP A 184 -9.65 33.29 9.12
N HIS A 185 -10.80 33.32 8.44
CA HIS A 185 -12.06 33.88 8.94
C HIS A 185 -12.84 32.93 9.88
N TYR A 186 -12.38 31.71 10.09
CA TYR A 186 -13.05 30.77 10.97
C TYR A 186 -12.94 31.21 12.43
N PRO A 187 -13.96 30.90 13.26
CA PRO A 187 -13.86 31.15 14.69
C PRO A 187 -12.69 30.36 15.28
N PRO A 188 -11.95 30.94 16.25
CA PRO A 188 -10.89 30.22 16.94
C PRO A 188 -11.47 29.04 17.70
N ARG A 189 -10.70 27.96 17.78
CA ARG A 189 -11.08 26.78 18.55
C ARG A 189 -11.06 27.10 20.05
N VAL A 190 -12.15 26.81 20.76
CA VAL A 190 -12.24 26.93 22.23
C VAL A 190 -11.97 25.59 22.90
N ASP A 191 -12.51 24.51 22.34
CA ASP A 191 -12.33 23.13 22.78
C ASP A 191 -12.29 22.14 21.61
N SER A 192 -12.10 20.86 21.91
CA SER A 192 -12.04 19.78 20.91
C SER A 192 -13.35 19.54 20.16
N ASN A 193 -14.48 19.96 20.75
CA ASN A 193 -15.82 19.71 20.22
C ASN A 193 -16.44 20.95 19.55
N THR A 194 -15.71 22.07 19.50
CA THR A 194 -16.20 23.35 18.97
C THR A 194 -16.58 23.15 17.49
N PRO A 195 -17.87 23.15 17.14
CA PRO A 195 -18.29 22.99 15.75
C PRO A 195 -17.93 24.26 14.96
N GLY A 196 -17.72 24.12 13.66
CA GLY A 196 -17.42 25.28 12.81
C GLY A 196 -15.99 25.79 12.84
N THR A 197 -15.06 25.04 13.44
CA THR A 197 -13.61 25.28 13.41
C THR A 197 -12.93 24.62 12.20
N VAL A 198 -11.67 24.98 11.94
CA VAL A 198 -10.84 24.34 10.90
C VAL A 198 -10.68 22.83 11.15
N GLY A 199 -10.51 22.04 10.08
CA GLY A 199 -10.23 20.59 10.15
C GLY A 199 -11.46 19.68 10.21
N TRP A 200 -12.67 20.23 10.18
CA TRP A 200 -13.93 19.47 10.22
C TRP A 200 -14.09 18.53 9.02
N ASP A 201 -13.67 18.98 7.85
CA ASP A 201 -13.74 18.28 6.57
C ASP A 201 -12.59 17.28 6.36
N THR A 202 -11.59 17.24 7.25
CA THR A 202 -10.57 16.19 7.25
C THR A 202 -11.20 14.80 7.39
N LEU A 203 -12.33 14.65 8.11
CA LEU A 203 -13.04 13.37 8.18
C LEU A 203 -13.57 12.91 6.81
N VAL A 204 -14.01 13.86 5.98
CA VAL A 204 -14.46 13.60 4.60
C VAL A 204 -13.27 13.24 3.72
N LEU A 205 -12.15 13.97 3.86
CA LEU A 205 -10.89 13.61 3.21
C LEU A 205 -10.50 12.17 3.52
N LEU A 206 -10.43 11.81 4.81
CA LEU A 206 -10.08 10.46 5.27
C LEU A 206 -11.02 9.39 4.71
N TYR A 207 -12.32 9.67 4.66
CA TYR A 207 -13.28 8.77 4.02
C TYR A 207 -12.92 8.52 2.55
N LEU A 208 -12.77 9.59 1.77
CA LEU A 208 -12.52 9.48 0.33
C LEU A 208 -11.17 8.83 0.02
N VAL A 209 -10.10 9.24 0.71
CA VAL A 209 -8.74 8.72 0.45
C VAL A 209 -8.58 7.25 0.85
N HIS A 210 -9.39 6.75 1.77
CA HIS A 210 -9.44 5.31 2.10
C HIS A 210 -10.39 4.55 1.19
N ARG A 211 -11.48 5.18 0.75
CA ARG A 211 -12.50 4.53 -0.06
C ARG A 211 -12.10 4.39 -1.53
N ILE A 212 -11.52 5.42 -2.12
CA ILE A 212 -11.09 5.42 -3.53
C ILE A 212 -10.12 4.25 -3.81
N PRO A 213 -9.06 3.98 -3.03
CA PRO A 213 -8.18 2.83 -3.23
C PRO A 213 -8.85 1.47 -2.98
N GLN A 214 -9.93 1.40 -2.18
CA GLN A 214 -10.72 0.18 -2.02
C GLN A 214 -11.53 -0.12 -3.28
N VAL A 215 -12.22 0.89 -3.81
CA VAL A 215 -13.01 0.78 -5.05
C VAL A 215 -12.10 0.50 -6.24
N ALA A 216 -10.95 1.17 -6.33
CA ALA A 216 -9.96 0.96 -7.38
C ALA A 216 -9.48 -0.50 -7.47
N ARG A 217 -9.34 -1.24 -6.35
CA ARG A 217 -8.95 -2.66 -6.37
C ARG A 217 -9.88 -3.57 -7.15
N HIS A 218 -11.15 -3.19 -7.23
CA HIS A 218 -12.20 -4.00 -7.84
C HIS A 218 -12.67 -3.45 -9.20
N ALA A 219 -12.19 -2.27 -9.59
CA ALA A 219 -12.46 -1.64 -10.88
C ALA A 219 -11.69 -2.33 -12.04
N SER A 220 -12.01 -1.96 -13.28
CA SER A 220 -11.26 -2.44 -14.45
C SER A 220 -9.85 -1.85 -14.49
N GLY A 221 -8.87 -2.65 -14.93
CA GLY A 221 -7.48 -2.20 -15.08
C GLY A 221 -7.35 -1.00 -16.02
N SER A 222 -8.06 -1.01 -17.15
CA SER A 222 -8.10 0.09 -18.12
C SER A 222 -8.57 1.40 -17.49
N ALA A 223 -9.66 1.38 -16.72
CA ALA A 223 -10.19 2.60 -16.12
C ALA A 223 -9.25 3.19 -15.07
N ILE A 224 -8.50 2.34 -14.36
CA ILE A 224 -7.46 2.80 -13.44
C ILE A 224 -6.29 3.41 -14.21
N ASP A 225 -5.86 2.81 -15.32
CA ASP A 225 -4.79 3.37 -16.16
C ASP A 225 -5.16 4.73 -16.75
N ASP A 226 -6.41 4.87 -17.20
CA ASP A 226 -6.93 6.14 -17.72
C ASP A 226 -6.89 7.24 -16.65
N CYS A 227 -7.23 6.92 -15.40
CA CYS A 227 -7.37 7.91 -14.34
C CYS A 227 -6.12 8.09 -13.47
N ILE A 228 -5.18 7.14 -13.42
CA ILE A 228 -4.06 7.15 -12.46
C ILE A 228 -3.22 8.43 -12.57
N GLY A 229 -2.96 8.90 -13.79
CA GLY A 229 -2.23 10.15 -14.01
C GLY A 229 -2.96 11.36 -13.44
N GLN A 230 -4.29 11.42 -13.61
CA GLN A 230 -5.13 12.47 -13.04
C GLN A 230 -5.14 12.38 -11.50
N VAL A 231 -5.35 11.20 -10.93
CA VAL A 231 -5.32 10.97 -9.47
C VAL A 231 -4.00 11.46 -8.86
N ILE A 232 -2.87 11.07 -9.44
CA ILE A 232 -1.54 11.49 -8.96
C ILE A 232 -1.43 13.02 -8.97
N ARG A 233 -1.82 13.68 -10.06
CA ARG A 233 -1.74 15.16 -10.18
C ARG A 233 -2.63 15.86 -9.15
N THR A 234 -3.90 15.49 -9.10
CA THR A 234 -4.92 16.07 -8.22
C THR A 234 -4.52 15.92 -6.75
N TRP A 235 -4.17 14.71 -6.32
CA TRP A 235 -3.83 14.44 -4.91
C TRP A 235 -2.47 15.04 -4.51
N ARG A 236 -1.47 15.06 -5.40
CA ARG A 236 -0.19 15.76 -5.12
C ARG A 236 -0.39 17.26 -5.00
N LYS A 237 -1.24 17.87 -5.84
CA LYS A 237 -1.59 19.29 -5.72
C LYS A 237 -2.24 19.59 -4.36
N LEU A 238 -3.14 18.72 -3.89
CA LEU A 238 -3.73 18.86 -2.56
C LEU A 238 -2.70 18.66 -1.45
N LEU A 239 -1.80 17.67 -1.57
CA LEU A 239 -0.73 17.44 -0.60
C LEU A 239 0.16 18.67 -0.43
N VAL A 240 0.55 19.33 -1.53
CA VAL A 240 1.32 20.58 -1.49
C VAL A 240 0.52 21.70 -0.84
N ALA A 241 -0.77 21.85 -1.19
CA ALA A 241 -1.64 22.85 -0.56
C ALA A 241 -1.76 22.64 0.95
N LEU A 242 -1.73 21.38 1.42
CA LEU A 242 -1.80 21.09 2.85
C LEU A 242 -0.51 21.42 3.62
N GLN A 243 0.65 21.54 2.98
CA GLN A 243 1.91 21.72 3.72
C GLN A 243 2.00 23.06 4.47
N SER A 244 1.30 24.10 4.01
CA SER A 244 1.36 25.46 4.58
C SER A 244 0.07 25.91 5.30
N VAL A 245 -0.99 25.10 5.32
CA VAL A 245 -2.25 25.48 5.95
C VAL A 245 -2.24 25.26 7.46
N ASP A 246 -3.00 26.09 8.15
CA ASP A 246 -3.33 25.93 9.57
C ASP A 246 -2.09 25.83 10.46
N ALA A 247 -1.05 26.61 10.16
CA ALA A 247 0.23 26.58 10.89
C ALA A 247 0.10 26.93 12.38
N GLN A 248 -0.93 27.70 12.73
CA GLN A 248 -1.23 28.11 14.10
C GLN A 248 -2.12 27.11 14.86
N GLU A 249 -2.74 26.16 14.15
CA GLU A 249 -3.59 25.13 14.78
C GLU A 249 -2.73 23.98 15.32
N ALA A 250 -3.18 23.40 16.43
CA ALA A 250 -2.57 22.17 16.93
C ALA A 250 -2.62 21.08 15.85
N PRO A 251 -1.59 20.22 15.71
CA PRO A 251 -1.52 19.26 14.61
C PRO A 251 -2.70 18.27 14.58
N GLU A 252 -3.27 17.90 15.73
CA GLU A 252 -4.48 17.08 15.81
C GLU A 252 -5.75 17.75 15.26
N HIS A 253 -5.77 19.08 15.12
CA HIS A 253 -6.94 19.86 14.68
C HIS A 253 -6.73 20.50 13.30
N SER A 254 -5.48 20.67 12.89
CA SER A 254 -5.09 21.13 11.56
C SER A 254 -5.56 20.18 10.45
N ARG A 255 -5.86 20.72 9.26
CA ARG A 255 -6.08 19.90 8.06
C ARG A 255 -4.86 19.09 7.67
N ARG A 256 -3.66 19.49 8.11
CA ARG A 256 -2.38 18.81 7.86
C ARG A 256 -2.36 17.35 8.30
N ARG A 257 -3.13 16.97 9.32
CA ARG A 257 -3.23 15.56 9.76
C ARG A 257 -3.72 14.62 8.67
N GLY A 258 -4.42 15.12 7.65
CA GLY A 258 -4.87 14.34 6.49
C GLY A 258 -3.80 14.12 5.41
N ALA A 259 -2.66 14.79 5.48
CA ALA A 259 -1.59 14.71 4.48
C ALA A 259 -1.01 13.29 4.37
N LEU A 260 -0.78 12.61 5.50
CA LEU A 260 -0.27 11.24 5.49
C LEU A 260 -1.27 10.26 4.85
N SER A 261 -2.56 10.45 5.06
CA SER A 261 -3.61 9.61 4.45
C SER A 261 -3.71 9.79 2.94
N LEU A 262 -3.46 11.00 2.43
CA LEU A 262 -3.29 11.24 0.99
C LEU A 262 -2.10 10.48 0.42
N VAL A 263 -0.95 10.55 1.10
CA VAL A 263 0.25 9.78 0.72
C VAL A 263 -0.06 8.28 0.71
N ASN A 264 -0.68 7.77 1.77
CA ASN A 264 -1.03 6.36 1.89
C ASN A 264 -2.00 5.91 0.78
N GLY A 265 -3.06 6.67 0.52
CA GLY A 265 -4.00 6.33 -0.54
C GLY A 265 -3.36 6.31 -1.94
N LEU A 266 -2.44 7.26 -2.22
CA LEU A 266 -1.62 7.21 -3.44
C LEU A 266 -0.71 5.98 -3.48
N LEU A 267 0.01 5.69 -2.39
CA LEU A 267 0.88 4.50 -2.32
C LEU A 267 0.08 3.22 -2.57
N ILE A 268 -1.10 3.07 -1.97
CA ILE A 268 -1.97 1.90 -2.17
C ILE A 268 -2.31 1.71 -3.65
N ILE A 269 -2.72 2.77 -4.36
CA ILE A 269 -3.07 2.72 -5.78
C ILE A 269 -1.84 2.41 -6.64
N LEU A 270 -0.71 3.11 -6.39
CA LEU A 270 0.51 2.97 -7.17
C LEU A 270 1.15 1.59 -7.02
N PHE A 271 1.18 1.03 -5.80
CA PHE A 271 1.69 -0.32 -5.55
C PHE A 271 0.85 -1.39 -6.24
N GLN A 272 -0.48 -1.23 -6.32
CA GLN A 272 -1.35 -2.18 -7.03
C GLN A 272 -1.04 -2.22 -8.53
N ARG A 273 -0.54 -1.12 -9.09
CA ARG A 273 -0.16 -1.00 -10.50
C ARG A 273 1.32 -1.19 -10.76
N TYR A 274 2.09 -1.63 -9.75
CA TYR A 274 3.54 -1.81 -9.85
C TYR A 274 4.29 -0.54 -10.31
N ASN A 275 3.74 0.65 -10.04
CA ASN A 275 4.36 1.93 -10.41
C ASN A 275 5.40 2.34 -9.36
N THR A 276 6.47 1.55 -9.26
CA THR A 276 7.52 1.66 -8.23
C THR A 276 8.23 3.00 -8.25
N HIS A 277 8.49 3.56 -9.45
CA HIS A 277 9.10 4.88 -9.61
C HIS A 277 8.27 5.97 -8.92
N GLN A 278 6.96 6.03 -9.15
CA GLN A 278 6.11 7.05 -8.53
C GLN A 278 5.97 6.87 -7.01
N CYS A 279 6.02 5.63 -6.52
CA CYS A 279 6.09 5.36 -5.09
C CYS A 279 7.39 5.88 -4.48
N ALA A 280 8.55 5.60 -5.09
CA ALA A 280 9.84 6.06 -4.61
C ALA A 280 9.93 7.60 -4.57
N VAL A 281 9.44 8.28 -5.61
CA VAL A 281 9.35 9.75 -5.64
C VAL A 281 8.47 10.29 -4.50
N LEU A 282 7.31 9.66 -4.27
CA LEU A 282 6.38 10.09 -3.22
C LEU A 282 6.97 9.87 -1.81
N LEU A 283 7.60 8.72 -1.56
CA LEU A 283 8.25 8.41 -0.29
C LEU A 283 9.43 9.35 -0.04
N GLY A 284 10.28 9.59 -1.05
CA GLY A 284 11.41 10.51 -0.95
C GLY A 284 10.99 11.94 -0.67
N ALA A 285 9.85 12.40 -1.21
CA ALA A 285 9.30 13.72 -0.88
C ALA A 285 8.89 13.84 0.60
N VAL A 286 8.31 12.78 1.18
CA VAL A 286 7.99 12.76 2.61
C VAL A 286 9.27 12.75 3.45
N GLU A 287 10.23 11.89 3.12
CA GLU A 287 11.50 11.81 3.84
C GLU A 287 12.28 13.12 3.81
N HIS A 288 12.26 13.82 2.67
CA HIS A 288 12.84 15.15 2.57
C HIS A 288 12.11 16.14 3.49
N ALA A 289 10.78 16.13 3.52
CA ALA A 289 10.00 16.99 4.43
C ALA A 289 10.33 16.72 5.90
N GLU A 290 10.49 15.44 6.30
CA GLU A 290 10.91 15.08 7.66
C GLU A 290 12.33 15.55 7.97
N THR A 291 13.28 15.36 7.05
CA THR A 291 14.67 15.83 7.22
C THR A 291 14.74 17.34 7.38
N VAL A 292 13.96 18.08 6.60
CA VAL A 292 13.84 19.54 6.68
C VAL A 292 13.21 19.94 8.02
N ALA A 293 12.16 19.26 8.47
CA ALA A 293 11.53 19.54 9.76
C ALA A 293 12.48 19.32 10.95
N GLU A 294 13.29 18.24 10.91
CA GLU A 294 14.29 17.94 11.94
C GLU A 294 15.43 18.98 11.95
N SER A 295 16.01 19.29 10.79
CA SER A 295 17.14 20.23 10.67
C SER A 295 16.76 21.67 11.00
N SER A 296 15.56 22.12 10.60
CA SER A 296 15.03 23.46 10.93
C SER A 296 14.44 23.56 12.32
N LYS A 297 14.24 22.42 13.03
CA LYS A 297 13.47 22.33 14.28
C LYS A 297 12.04 22.90 14.16
N GLU A 298 11.47 22.87 12.96
CA GLU A 298 10.09 23.28 12.69
C GLU A 298 9.21 22.04 12.50
N PRO A 299 8.56 21.51 13.55
CA PRO A 299 7.65 20.35 13.42
C PRO A 299 6.45 20.65 12.51
N ALA A 300 6.18 21.94 12.25
CA ALA A 300 5.18 22.40 11.31
C ALA A 300 5.50 22.07 9.83
N ARG A 301 6.69 21.56 9.49
CA ARG A 301 6.99 21.09 8.12
C ARG A 301 6.85 19.58 7.95
N SER A 302 6.77 18.84 9.05
CA SER A 302 6.62 17.39 9.04
C SER A 302 5.22 16.98 8.54
N ILE A 303 5.18 15.90 7.77
CA ILE A 303 3.96 15.23 7.31
C ILE A 303 3.57 14.13 8.30
N LEU A 304 4.54 13.47 8.92
CA LEU A 304 4.31 12.42 9.91
C LEU A 304 3.81 12.98 11.24
N HIS A 305 4.39 14.11 11.71
CA HIS A 305 4.09 14.68 13.02
C HIS A 305 2.60 14.99 13.21
N PRO A 306 1.90 15.66 12.29
CA PRO A 306 0.47 15.92 12.42
C PRO A 306 -0.39 14.66 12.47
N SER A 307 0.06 13.56 11.87
CA SER A 307 -0.67 12.30 11.82
C SER A 307 -0.23 11.29 12.88
N ARG A 308 0.64 11.67 13.85
CA ARG A 308 1.15 10.74 14.89
C ARG A 308 0.04 10.08 15.73
N HIS A 309 -1.04 10.81 15.98
CA HIS A 309 -2.21 10.30 16.69
C HIS A 309 -3.00 9.28 15.85
N MET A 310 -2.82 9.27 14.53
CA MET A 310 -3.44 8.34 13.59
C MET A 310 -2.52 7.13 13.35
N VAL A 311 -2.38 6.26 14.36
CA VAL A 311 -1.46 5.12 14.32
C VAL A 311 -1.66 4.23 13.08
N SER A 312 -2.90 4.07 12.60
CA SER A 312 -3.20 3.33 11.37
C SER A 312 -2.50 3.91 10.14
N GLU A 313 -2.38 5.22 10.05
CA GLU A 313 -1.74 5.91 8.92
C GLU A 313 -0.23 5.77 8.99
N VAL A 314 0.33 5.90 10.19
CA VAL A 314 1.78 5.76 10.44
C VAL A 314 2.23 4.33 10.13
N VAL A 315 1.49 3.32 10.58
CA VAL A 315 1.75 1.90 10.25
C VAL A 315 1.69 1.68 8.73
N THR A 316 0.65 2.19 8.07
CA THR A 316 0.48 2.03 6.61
C THR A 316 1.65 2.63 5.84
N TYR A 317 2.11 3.82 6.23
CA TYR A 317 3.26 4.48 5.62
C TYR A 317 4.53 3.65 5.76
N HIS A 318 4.90 3.25 6.99
CA HIS A 318 6.11 2.46 7.23
C HIS A 318 6.07 1.09 6.53
N TYR A 319 4.88 0.46 6.43
CA TYR A 319 4.71 -0.77 5.66
C TYR A 319 5.09 -0.59 4.19
N TYR A 320 4.57 0.45 3.53
CA TYR A 320 4.89 0.70 2.12
C TYR A 320 6.32 1.23 1.92
N GLN A 321 6.82 2.06 2.83
CA GLN A 321 8.20 2.53 2.83
C GLN A 321 9.17 1.35 2.91
N GLY A 322 9.00 0.45 3.90
CA GLY A 322 9.84 -0.72 4.07
C GLY A 322 9.78 -1.68 2.87
N ARG A 323 8.59 -1.87 2.28
CA ARG A 323 8.45 -2.64 1.03
C ARG A 323 9.15 -2.01 -0.17
N MET A 324 9.17 -0.67 -0.27
CA MET A 324 9.93 -0.01 -1.33
C MET A 324 11.43 -0.18 -1.12
N ARG A 325 11.93 -0.07 0.12
CA ARG A 325 13.34 -0.34 0.45
C ARG A 325 13.76 -1.77 0.11
N LEU A 326 12.86 -2.75 0.27
CA LEU A 326 13.07 -4.11 -0.24
C LEU A 326 13.30 -4.13 -1.76
N TYR A 327 12.48 -3.43 -2.54
CA TYR A 327 12.60 -3.36 -4.00
C TYR A 327 13.84 -2.59 -4.46
N GLU A 328 14.25 -1.58 -3.70
CA GLU A 328 15.51 -0.83 -3.89
C GLU A 328 16.76 -1.59 -3.41
N ARG A 329 16.59 -2.80 -2.85
CA ARG A 329 17.65 -3.65 -2.27
C ARG A 329 18.38 -3.03 -1.07
N LYS A 330 17.75 -2.07 -0.39
CA LYS A 330 18.21 -1.52 0.89
C LYS A 330 17.68 -2.38 2.04
N LEU A 331 18.18 -3.61 2.13
CA LEU A 331 17.58 -4.67 2.97
C LEU A 331 17.65 -4.36 4.48
N ASP A 332 18.75 -3.77 4.93
CA ASP A 332 18.96 -3.38 6.32
C ASP A 332 17.94 -2.32 6.77
N GLU A 333 17.84 -1.25 5.97
CA GLU A 333 16.89 -0.18 6.21
C GLU A 333 15.44 -0.66 6.10
N ALA A 334 15.14 -1.56 5.15
CA ALA A 334 13.84 -2.20 5.05
C ALA A 334 13.47 -2.96 6.33
N HIS A 335 14.43 -3.73 6.89
CA HIS A 335 14.22 -4.47 8.14
C HIS A 335 13.90 -3.51 9.29
N ARG A 336 14.69 -2.43 9.47
CA ARG A 336 14.47 -1.43 10.52
C ARG A 336 13.10 -0.75 10.39
N ILE A 337 12.72 -0.32 9.19
CA ILE A 337 11.44 0.37 8.94
C ILE A 337 10.24 -0.58 9.17
N LEU A 338 10.33 -1.83 8.70
CA LEU A 338 9.27 -2.82 8.92
C LEU A 338 9.16 -3.22 10.39
N ARG A 339 10.27 -3.16 11.15
CA ARG A 339 10.26 -3.35 12.60
C ARG A 339 9.44 -2.25 13.28
N ILE A 340 9.61 -0.99 12.89
CA ILE A 340 8.79 0.13 13.40
C ILE A 340 7.30 -0.17 13.17
N ALA A 341 6.91 -0.52 11.94
CA ALA A 341 5.52 -0.87 11.63
C ALA A 341 4.99 -2.04 12.47
N TYR A 342 5.83 -3.05 12.73
CA TYR A 342 5.47 -4.22 13.54
C TYR A 342 5.20 -3.86 15.01
N THR A 343 6.05 -2.99 15.59
CA THR A 343 5.92 -2.54 16.99
C THR A 343 4.71 -1.63 17.23
N LEU A 344 4.33 -0.83 16.24
CA LEU A 344 3.14 0.03 16.31
C LEU A 344 1.81 -0.75 16.26
N LEU A 345 1.83 -2.00 15.78
CA LEU A 345 0.65 -2.85 15.73
C LEU A 345 0.47 -3.63 17.05
N PRO A 346 -0.80 -3.88 17.49
CA PRO A 346 -1.09 -4.64 18.71
C PRO A 346 -0.34 -5.98 18.76
N PRO A 347 0.09 -6.49 19.92
CA PRO A 347 0.76 -7.79 20.03
C PRO A 347 -0.03 -8.93 19.39
N ALA A 348 0.65 -10.02 19.02
CA ALA A 348 0.00 -11.17 18.40
C ALA A 348 -1.09 -11.74 19.33
N GLY A 349 -2.24 -12.09 18.76
CA GLY A 349 -3.42 -12.53 19.53
C GLY A 349 -4.32 -11.39 20.04
N PHE A 350 -3.89 -10.13 19.97
CA PHE A 350 -4.66 -8.96 20.39
C PHE A 350 -5.12 -8.11 19.19
N GLY A 351 -6.01 -7.14 19.47
CA GLY A 351 -6.56 -6.24 18.46
C GLY A 351 -7.71 -6.84 17.66
N ASN A 352 -8.34 -6.02 16.83
CA ASN A 352 -9.42 -6.43 15.94
C ASN A 352 -8.90 -7.24 14.73
N GLU A 353 -9.80 -7.91 14.02
CA GLU A 353 -9.45 -8.74 12.85
C GLU A 353 -8.60 -7.99 11.81
N PRO A 354 -8.93 -6.76 11.37
CA PRO A 354 -8.07 -5.99 10.46
C PRO A 354 -6.66 -5.73 11.00
N GLN A 355 -6.51 -5.43 12.30
CA GLN A 355 -5.21 -5.19 12.92
C GLN A 355 -4.35 -6.46 12.93
N ARG A 356 -4.95 -7.62 13.23
CA ARG A 356 -4.26 -8.92 13.18
C ARG A 356 -3.75 -9.24 11.78
N LEU A 357 -4.62 -9.12 10.77
CA LEU A 357 -4.25 -9.32 9.36
C LEU A 357 -3.17 -8.34 8.88
N ASN A 358 -3.19 -7.09 9.37
CA ASN A 358 -2.14 -6.13 9.08
C ASN A 358 -0.81 -6.53 9.72
N LYS A 359 -0.84 -7.04 10.96
CA LYS A 359 0.37 -7.53 11.65
C LYS A 359 0.97 -8.73 10.94
N GLU A 360 0.17 -9.67 10.48
CA GLU A 360 0.62 -10.80 9.66
C GLU A 360 1.30 -10.34 8.37
N ARG A 361 0.73 -9.34 7.68
CA ARG A 361 1.34 -8.76 6.47
C ARG A 361 2.69 -8.12 6.76
N VAL A 362 2.77 -7.26 7.77
CA VAL A 362 4.03 -6.61 8.18
C VAL A 362 5.06 -7.66 8.57
N ARG A 363 4.66 -8.64 9.38
CA ARG A 363 5.51 -9.75 9.83
C ARG A 363 6.11 -10.53 8.66
N PHE A 364 5.30 -10.87 7.65
CA PHE A 364 5.80 -11.54 6.45
C PHE A 364 6.93 -10.75 5.76
N PHE A 365 6.73 -9.46 5.49
CA PHE A 365 7.75 -8.65 4.81
C PHE A 365 8.97 -8.38 5.72
N LEU A 366 8.77 -8.28 7.03
CA LEU A 366 9.87 -8.17 8.00
C LEU A 366 10.75 -9.43 7.97
N SER A 367 10.15 -10.62 7.90
CA SER A 367 10.87 -11.88 7.73
C SER A 367 11.62 -11.93 6.40
N VAL A 368 11.01 -11.49 5.30
CA VAL A 368 11.69 -11.37 3.99
C VAL A 368 12.91 -10.45 4.10
N ALA A 369 12.77 -9.27 4.71
CA ALA A 369 13.87 -8.33 4.89
C ALA A 369 14.98 -8.92 5.76
N GLY A 370 14.63 -9.61 6.85
CA GLY A 370 15.59 -10.29 7.71
C GLY A 370 16.37 -11.38 6.98
N VAL A 371 15.67 -12.36 6.41
CA VAL A 371 16.29 -13.52 5.72
C VAL A 371 17.15 -13.06 4.54
N ALA A 372 16.66 -12.12 3.73
CA ALA A 372 17.44 -11.60 2.60
C ALA A 372 18.70 -10.84 3.04
N ASN A 373 18.66 -10.22 4.23
CA ASN A 373 19.80 -9.51 4.84
C ASN A 373 20.69 -10.44 5.69
N GLY A 374 20.45 -11.75 5.70
CA GLY A 374 21.23 -12.72 6.49
C GLY A 374 20.94 -12.71 8.00
N ARG A 375 19.83 -12.10 8.43
CA ARG A 375 19.39 -12.09 9.82
C ARG A 375 18.51 -13.30 10.11
N ARG A 376 18.65 -13.86 11.32
CA ARG A 376 17.69 -14.86 11.83
C ARG A 376 16.33 -14.19 12.03
N ILE A 377 15.25 -14.95 11.81
CA ILE A 377 13.91 -14.50 12.16
C ILE A 377 13.81 -14.55 13.69
N PRO A 378 13.46 -13.45 14.37
CA PRO A 378 13.34 -13.43 15.83
C PRO A 378 12.33 -14.46 16.36
N ASP A 379 12.63 -15.09 17.49
CA ASP A 379 11.75 -16.10 18.12
C ASP A 379 10.38 -15.54 18.49
N GLU A 380 10.29 -14.24 18.82
CA GLU A 380 9.01 -13.56 19.04
C GLU A 380 8.12 -13.56 17.79
N ILE A 381 8.71 -13.52 16.59
CA ILE A 381 7.99 -13.51 15.32
C ILE A 381 7.57 -14.92 14.94
N LEU A 382 8.43 -15.91 15.17
CA LEU A 382 8.12 -17.32 14.93
C LEU A 382 7.03 -17.83 15.88
N ARG A 383 7.09 -17.50 17.17
CA ARG A 383 6.02 -17.83 18.15
C ARG A 383 4.68 -17.18 17.81
N ALA A 384 4.70 -16.03 17.15
CA ALA A 384 3.51 -15.33 16.74
C ALA A 384 2.87 -15.88 15.44
N ASP A 385 3.53 -16.82 14.78
CA ASP A 385 3.09 -17.47 13.54
C ASP A 385 3.61 -18.92 13.50
N GLU A 386 2.89 -19.82 14.16
CA GLU A 386 3.34 -21.21 14.37
C GLU A 386 3.38 -22.04 13.09
N ASP A 387 2.78 -21.57 12.00
CA ASP A 387 2.51 -22.40 10.82
C ASP A 387 3.05 -21.79 9.51
N LEU A 388 2.70 -20.55 9.18
CA LEU A 388 3.00 -19.98 7.86
C LEU A 388 4.49 -19.63 7.72
N LEU A 389 5.07 -18.91 8.68
CA LEU A 389 6.47 -18.49 8.58
C LEU A 389 7.45 -19.66 8.69
N PRO A 390 7.32 -20.60 9.65
CA PRO A 390 8.18 -21.78 9.70
C PRO A 390 8.11 -22.60 8.42
N ARG A 391 6.91 -22.78 7.84
CA ARG A 391 6.75 -23.49 6.56
C ARG A 391 7.46 -22.78 5.41
N LEU A 392 7.30 -21.47 5.28
CA LEU A 392 7.85 -20.72 4.13
C LEU A 392 9.35 -20.47 4.25
N PHE A 393 9.86 -20.20 5.46
CA PHE A 393 11.23 -19.74 5.67
C PHE A 393 12.12 -20.77 6.36
N GLY A 394 11.57 -21.76 7.08
CA GLY A 394 12.36 -22.70 7.88
C GLY A 394 13.39 -23.48 7.05
N SER A 395 12.98 -24.04 5.91
CA SER A 395 13.91 -24.74 5.00
C SER A 395 14.92 -23.79 4.35
N LEU A 396 14.55 -22.52 4.10
CA LEU A 396 15.46 -21.51 3.56
C LEU A 396 16.54 -21.13 4.57
N THR A 397 16.14 -20.86 5.83
CA THR A 397 17.07 -20.51 6.90
C THR A 397 17.99 -21.68 7.24
N ALA A 398 17.46 -22.90 7.29
CA ALA A 398 18.26 -24.10 7.51
C ALA A 398 19.30 -24.32 6.40
N ALA A 399 18.93 -24.11 5.14
CA ALA A 399 19.86 -24.20 4.01
C ALA A 399 20.95 -23.11 4.05
N ILE A 400 20.61 -21.88 4.46
CA ILE A 400 21.59 -20.81 4.68
C ILE A 400 22.56 -21.20 5.80
N GLU A 401 22.05 -21.63 6.96
CA GLU A 401 22.85 -22.01 8.13
C GLU A 401 23.76 -23.22 7.88
N ARG A 402 23.33 -24.15 7.02
CA ARG A 402 24.14 -25.28 6.57
C ARG A 402 25.21 -24.87 5.55
N GLY A 403 24.97 -23.81 4.78
CA GLY A 403 25.79 -23.44 3.63
C GLY A 403 25.45 -24.24 2.37
N ASP A 404 24.18 -24.63 2.20
CA ASP A 404 23.71 -25.49 1.13
C ASP A 404 22.87 -24.70 0.10
N PRO A 405 23.48 -24.19 -0.98
CA PRO A 405 22.76 -23.41 -1.98
C PRO A 405 21.83 -24.26 -2.86
N VAL A 406 22.00 -25.59 -2.89
CA VAL A 406 21.14 -26.50 -3.67
C VAL A 406 19.82 -26.69 -2.93
N CYS A 407 19.88 -27.04 -1.64
CA CYS A 407 18.68 -27.10 -0.79
C CYS A 407 17.99 -25.74 -0.68
N PHE A 408 18.76 -24.63 -0.67
CA PHE A 408 18.19 -23.29 -0.69
C PHE A 408 17.33 -23.04 -1.94
N SER A 409 17.85 -23.32 -3.13
CA SER A 409 17.09 -23.16 -4.38
C SER A 409 15.83 -24.04 -4.39
N ALA A 410 15.95 -25.31 -3.98
CA ALA A 410 14.81 -26.22 -3.90
C ALA A 410 13.74 -25.75 -2.89
N ALA A 411 14.15 -25.25 -1.73
CA ALA A 411 13.26 -24.68 -0.71
C ALA A 411 12.59 -23.37 -1.16
N LEU A 412 13.27 -22.57 -2.00
CA LEU A 412 12.68 -21.37 -2.57
C LEU A 412 11.64 -21.73 -3.64
N ASP A 413 11.95 -22.71 -4.49
CA ASP A 413 11.10 -23.19 -5.57
C ASP A 413 9.83 -23.89 -5.06
N SER A 414 9.90 -24.62 -3.94
CA SER A 414 8.74 -25.29 -3.32
C SER A 414 7.60 -24.33 -2.95
N HIS A 415 7.92 -23.05 -2.73
CA HIS A 415 6.97 -22.00 -2.39
C HIS A 415 6.97 -20.83 -3.38
N ALA A 416 7.50 -21.04 -4.59
CA ALA A 416 7.65 -20.00 -5.62
C ALA A 416 6.35 -19.25 -5.92
N SER A 417 5.21 -19.94 -6.02
CA SER A 417 3.91 -19.32 -6.30
C SER A 417 3.51 -18.26 -5.27
N THR A 418 3.80 -18.49 -4.00
CA THR A 418 3.54 -17.54 -2.90
C THR A 418 4.49 -16.36 -2.97
N PHE A 419 5.78 -16.61 -3.18
CA PHE A 419 6.80 -15.56 -3.28
C PHE A 419 6.65 -14.69 -4.53
N HIS A 420 6.25 -15.27 -5.67
CA HIS A 420 5.93 -14.55 -6.90
C HIS A 420 4.71 -13.64 -6.69
N ARG A 421 3.62 -14.17 -6.15
CA ARG A 421 2.39 -13.39 -5.88
C ARG A 421 2.65 -12.22 -4.94
N ARG A 422 3.59 -12.36 -4.00
CA ARG A 422 3.97 -11.30 -3.05
C ARG A 422 5.11 -10.40 -3.56
N GLY A 423 5.66 -10.68 -4.74
CA GLY A 423 6.71 -9.88 -5.37
C GLY A 423 8.06 -9.92 -4.64
N VAL A 424 8.40 -11.04 -3.99
CA VAL A 424 9.63 -11.19 -3.19
C VAL A 424 10.55 -12.31 -3.65
N TYR A 425 10.12 -13.13 -4.62
CA TYR A 425 10.90 -14.28 -5.10
C TYR A 425 12.33 -13.90 -5.53
N LEU A 426 12.47 -12.88 -6.40
CA LEU A 426 13.78 -12.44 -6.88
C LEU A 426 14.67 -11.86 -5.77
N ILE A 427 14.07 -11.27 -4.74
CA ILE A 427 14.79 -10.72 -3.58
C ILE A 427 15.38 -11.87 -2.76
N LEU A 428 14.54 -12.88 -2.46
CA LEU A 428 14.97 -14.08 -1.74
C LEU A 428 15.96 -14.92 -2.55
N GLN A 429 15.79 -15.05 -3.86
CA GLN A 429 16.72 -15.78 -4.73
C GLN A 429 18.15 -15.22 -4.63
N GLN A 430 18.29 -13.89 -4.47
CA GLN A 430 19.60 -13.26 -4.29
C GLN A 430 20.26 -13.58 -2.94
N ALA A 431 19.49 -14.04 -1.96
CA ALA A 431 19.99 -14.49 -0.66
C ALA A 431 20.76 -15.83 -0.75
N LYS A 432 20.71 -16.54 -1.89
CA LYS A 432 21.52 -17.75 -2.16
C LYS A 432 23.02 -17.53 -1.90
N ILE A 433 23.51 -16.30 -2.08
CA ILE A 433 24.90 -15.94 -1.79
C ILE A 433 25.29 -16.18 -0.32
N LEU A 434 24.33 -16.12 0.60
CA LEU A 434 24.56 -16.33 2.03
C LEU A 434 24.94 -17.79 2.34
N CYS A 435 24.48 -18.75 1.54
CA CYS A 435 24.93 -20.14 1.64
C CYS A 435 26.45 -20.24 1.40
N TYR A 436 26.97 -19.55 0.38
CA TYR A 436 28.40 -19.53 0.09
C TYR A 436 29.21 -18.80 1.17
N LEU A 437 28.67 -17.71 1.72
CA LEU A 437 29.25 -17.06 2.90
C LEU A 437 29.40 -18.06 4.04
N MET A 438 28.35 -18.85 4.29
CA MET A 438 28.35 -19.84 5.35
C MET A 438 29.34 -20.99 5.09
N VAL A 439 29.51 -21.44 3.83
CA VAL A 439 30.57 -22.40 3.48
C VAL A 439 31.95 -21.86 3.87
N VAL A 440 32.28 -20.63 3.46
CA VAL A 440 33.59 -20.03 3.79
C VAL A 440 33.76 -19.86 5.30
N ALA A 441 32.74 -19.37 6.00
CA ALA A 441 32.77 -19.15 7.44
C ALA A 441 32.94 -20.45 8.23
N ARG A 442 32.25 -21.52 7.82
CA ARG A 442 32.37 -22.84 8.44
C ARG A 442 33.71 -23.49 8.18
N VAL A 443 34.25 -23.41 6.97
CA VAL A 443 35.60 -23.91 6.66
C VAL A 443 36.65 -23.14 7.44
N HIS A 444 36.54 -21.81 7.50
CA HIS A 444 37.41 -20.98 8.35
C HIS A 444 37.36 -21.41 9.82
N ALA A 445 36.16 -21.63 10.37
CA ALA A 445 35.99 -22.08 11.76
C ALA A 445 36.53 -23.50 11.99
N ALA A 446 36.32 -24.41 11.03
CA ALA A 446 36.83 -25.78 11.10
C ALA A 446 38.36 -25.83 11.04
N MET A 447 38.99 -25.04 10.16
CA MET A 447 40.44 -24.90 10.10
C MET A 447 41.00 -24.28 11.38
N ALA A 448 40.32 -23.30 11.97
CA ALA A 448 40.71 -22.69 13.24
C ALA A 448 40.72 -23.68 14.42
N ALA A 449 39.89 -24.73 14.35
CA ALA A 449 39.80 -25.77 15.37
C ALA A 449 40.92 -26.83 15.26
N LEU A 450 41.65 -26.86 14.15
CA LEU A 450 42.78 -27.76 13.95
C LEU A 450 44.08 -27.11 14.46
N SER A 451 44.91 -27.87 15.17
CA SER A 451 46.25 -27.43 15.59
C SER A 451 47.17 -27.25 14.38
N ASP A 452 47.95 -26.16 14.35
CA ASP A 452 48.93 -25.81 13.29
C ASP A 452 48.38 -25.54 11.87
N VAL A 453 47.09 -25.18 11.74
CA VAL A 453 46.51 -24.79 10.44
C VAL A 453 46.20 -23.29 10.39
N ASP A 454 46.77 -22.59 9.40
CA ASP A 454 46.43 -21.18 9.13
C ASP A 454 45.04 -21.06 8.50
N ASN A 455 44.05 -20.63 9.29
CA ASN A 455 42.69 -20.39 8.83
C ASN A 455 42.53 -19.10 8.02
N SER A 456 43.55 -18.24 7.95
CA SER A 456 43.51 -17.00 7.16
C SER A 456 43.68 -17.23 5.66
N ARG A 457 44.09 -18.44 5.24
CA ARG A 457 44.32 -18.80 3.83
C ARG A 457 43.55 -20.08 3.50
N ILE A 458 42.46 -19.94 2.74
CA ILE A 458 41.61 -21.07 2.36
C ILE A 458 41.73 -21.29 0.85
N THR A 459 42.18 -22.48 0.46
CA THR A 459 42.30 -22.82 -0.98
C THR A 459 40.94 -23.09 -1.61
N ILE A 460 40.78 -22.81 -2.90
CA ILE A 460 39.56 -23.13 -3.65
C ILE A 460 39.25 -24.64 -3.62
N PRO A 461 40.22 -25.55 -3.81
CA PRO A 461 39.97 -26.98 -3.65
C PRO A 461 39.41 -27.35 -2.28
N THR A 462 39.87 -26.73 -1.18
CA THR A 462 39.32 -26.94 0.16
C THR A 462 37.85 -26.52 0.24
N LEU A 463 37.50 -25.35 -0.31
CA LEU A 463 36.12 -24.88 -0.34
C LEU A 463 35.23 -25.76 -1.24
N LEU A 464 35.77 -26.24 -2.35
CA LEU A 464 35.05 -27.12 -3.27
C LEU A 464 34.78 -28.50 -2.63
N ALA A 465 35.76 -29.05 -1.90
CA ALA A 465 35.59 -30.28 -1.14
C ALA A 465 34.51 -30.12 -0.05
N ALA A 466 34.54 -29.02 0.71
CA ALA A 466 33.52 -28.72 1.71
C ALA A 466 32.13 -28.54 1.08
N TYR A 467 32.04 -27.81 -0.04
CA TYR A 467 30.80 -27.64 -0.79
C TYR A 467 30.23 -28.98 -1.26
N THR A 468 31.08 -29.85 -1.82
CA THR A 468 30.67 -31.17 -2.32
C THR A 468 30.20 -32.07 -1.18
N TYR A 469 30.86 -32.00 -0.03
CA TYR A 469 30.42 -32.69 1.17
C TYR A 469 29.02 -32.22 1.61
N ILE A 470 28.82 -30.91 1.73
CA ILE A 470 27.55 -30.31 2.18
C ILE A 470 26.40 -30.69 1.24
N THR A 471 26.63 -30.64 -0.07
CA THR A 471 25.60 -30.87 -1.08
C THR A 471 25.33 -32.36 -1.38
N SER A 472 26.28 -33.26 -1.06
CA SER A 472 26.08 -34.71 -1.22
C SER A 472 25.39 -35.36 -0.02
N GLU A 473 25.53 -34.81 1.18
CA GLU A 473 24.79 -35.29 2.35
C GLU A 473 23.29 -34.96 2.22
N LYS A 474 22.45 -36.00 2.12
CA LYS A 474 20.99 -35.85 2.27
C LYS A 474 20.67 -35.28 3.66
N PRO A 475 19.75 -34.31 3.79
CA PRO A 475 19.32 -33.82 5.09
C PRO A 475 18.81 -34.99 5.93
N GLN A 476 19.34 -35.19 7.14
CA GLN A 476 18.80 -36.18 8.07
C GLN A 476 17.36 -35.78 8.40
N SER A 477 16.39 -36.49 7.82
CA SER A 477 14.98 -36.33 8.19
C SER A 477 14.78 -36.86 9.60
N GLY A 478 14.45 -35.95 10.53
CA GLY A 478 13.84 -36.32 11.80
C GLY A 478 12.61 -37.18 11.53
N LYS A 479 12.51 -38.31 12.24
CA LYS A 479 11.36 -39.21 12.17
C LYS A 479 10.07 -38.44 12.49
N SER A 480 9.22 -38.24 11.50
CA SER A 480 7.78 -38.07 11.69
C SER A 480 7.05 -39.05 10.79
N SER A 481 6.60 -40.14 11.40
CA SER A 481 5.62 -41.07 10.87
C SER A 481 4.28 -40.36 10.65
N ALA A 482 3.74 -40.42 9.43
CA ALA A 482 2.35 -40.83 9.17
C ALA A 482 2.01 -40.66 7.68
N GLU A 483 1.68 -41.81 7.10
CA GLU A 483 0.89 -42.11 5.89
C GLU A 483 0.18 -40.96 5.15
N SER A 484 0.36 -40.94 3.83
CA SER A 484 -0.72 -40.58 2.89
C SER A 484 -0.50 -41.18 1.49
N LYS A 485 -1.25 -42.26 1.25
CA LYS A 485 -1.90 -42.70 0.01
C LYS A 485 -1.26 -42.35 -1.35
N LYS A 486 -0.74 -43.41 -1.97
CA LYS A 486 -0.74 -43.76 -3.40
C LYS A 486 -1.76 -42.94 -4.22
N ARG A 487 -1.27 -42.00 -5.04
CA ARG A 487 -2.01 -41.43 -6.17
C ARG A 487 -1.35 -41.87 -7.48
N SER A 488 -2.23 -42.09 -8.44
CA SER A 488 -2.08 -42.75 -9.72
C SER A 488 -1.06 -42.10 -10.66
N ARG A 489 -0.37 -42.99 -11.39
CA ARG A 489 0.18 -42.77 -12.73
C ARG A 489 -0.87 -42.10 -13.60
N ASP A 490 -0.57 -40.91 -14.11
CA ASP A 490 -0.75 -40.46 -15.49
C ASP A 490 -0.46 -38.94 -15.56
N ASP A 491 0.14 -38.50 -16.67
CA ASP A 491 0.60 -37.15 -17.03
C ASP A 491 2.00 -36.69 -16.57
N GLU A 492 3.05 -37.40 -17.01
CA GLU A 492 4.38 -36.80 -17.21
C GLU A 492 4.43 -36.05 -18.56
N ALA A 493 3.86 -34.84 -18.59
CA ALA A 493 4.27 -33.84 -19.57
C ALA A 493 5.45 -33.04 -18.98
N VAL A 494 6.65 -33.56 -19.18
CA VAL A 494 7.90 -32.88 -18.83
C VAL A 494 7.97 -31.58 -19.65
N SER A 495 7.82 -30.45 -18.98
CA SER A 495 7.99 -29.12 -19.59
C SER A 495 9.46 -28.96 -20.05
N PRO A 496 9.72 -28.43 -21.26
CA PRO A 496 11.09 -28.23 -21.80
C PRO A 496 11.95 -27.22 -21.00
N VAL A 497 11.39 -26.66 -19.91
CA VAL A 497 12.10 -25.81 -18.94
C VAL A 497 12.89 -26.65 -17.91
N SER A 498 12.56 -27.93 -17.71
CA SER A 498 13.25 -28.79 -16.72
C SER A 498 14.63 -29.25 -17.18
N GLU A 499 14.81 -29.55 -18.47
CA GLU A 499 16.11 -29.97 -19.03
C GLU A 499 17.12 -28.82 -19.06
N ALA A 500 16.67 -27.58 -19.31
CA ALA A 500 17.53 -26.39 -19.24
C ALA A 500 17.93 -26.00 -17.80
N ARG A 501 17.15 -26.40 -16.79
CA ARG A 501 17.46 -26.19 -15.36
C ARG A 501 18.37 -27.26 -14.76
N MET A 502 18.35 -28.49 -15.30
CA MET A 502 19.27 -29.57 -14.92
C MET A 502 20.70 -29.34 -15.42
N ALA A 503 20.91 -28.38 -16.33
CA ALA A 503 22.22 -27.87 -16.73
C ALA A 503 22.76 -26.74 -15.80
N GLU A 504 22.28 -26.67 -14.54
CA GLU A 504 22.91 -25.84 -13.50
C GLU A 504 24.28 -26.47 -13.17
N SER A 505 25.32 -26.04 -13.91
CA SER A 505 26.55 -26.84 -13.99
C SER A 505 27.19 -27.16 -12.65
N VAL A 506 27.78 -28.35 -12.62
CA VAL A 506 28.78 -28.82 -11.65
C VAL A 506 29.59 -27.63 -11.12
N MET A 507 29.63 -27.48 -9.79
CA MET A 507 30.48 -26.49 -9.14
C MET A 507 31.94 -26.85 -9.44
N ASP A 508 32.66 -25.94 -10.08
CA ASP A 508 34.08 -26.07 -10.38
C ASP A 508 34.86 -24.95 -9.65
N GLU A 509 36.19 -24.94 -9.84
CA GLU A 509 37.06 -23.96 -9.20
C GLU A 509 36.75 -22.52 -9.63
N ASP A 510 36.45 -22.31 -10.92
CA ASP A 510 36.16 -21.00 -11.49
C ASP A 510 34.86 -20.42 -10.95
N ARG A 511 33.82 -21.24 -10.80
CA ARG A 511 32.55 -20.85 -10.19
C ARG A 511 32.68 -20.56 -8.71
N MET A 512 33.46 -21.37 -7.99
CA MET A 512 33.72 -21.11 -6.57
C MET A 512 34.48 -19.78 -6.41
N ALA A 513 35.50 -19.53 -7.23
CA ALA A 513 36.22 -18.27 -7.26
C ALA A 513 35.29 -17.09 -7.58
N LEU A 514 34.35 -17.24 -8.51
CA LEU A 514 33.34 -16.22 -8.81
C LEU A 514 32.44 -15.91 -7.61
N TRP A 515 31.99 -16.92 -6.85
CA TRP A 515 31.18 -16.70 -5.65
C TRP A 515 31.98 -15.97 -4.56
N ILE A 516 33.25 -16.31 -4.38
CA ILE A 516 34.14 -15.63 -3.45
C ILE A 516 34.34 -14.16 -3.87
N ALA A 517 34.59 -13.91 -5.15
CA ALA A 517 34.70 -12.55 -5.66
C ALA A 517 33.41 -11.74 -5.39
N LYS A 518 32.22 -12.35 -5.55
CA LYS A 518 30.94 -11.72 -5.20
C LYS A 518 30.81 -11.44 -3.70
N LEU A 519 31.27 -12.35 -2.84
CA LEU A 519 31.25 -12.17 -1.38
C LEU A 519 32.14 -10.99 -0.95
N ILE A 520 33.34 -10.88 -1.54
CA ILE A 520 34.26 -9.77 -1.29
C ILE A 520 33.67 -8.46 -1.81
N ALA A 521 33.15 -8.44 -3.04
CA ALA A 521 32.57 -7.25 -3.66
C ALA A 521 31.35 -6.70 -2.89
N ARG A 522 30.57 -7.58 -2.22
CA ARG A 522 29.46 -7.17 -1.34
C ARG A 522 29.90 -6.81 0.08
N GLY A 523 31.18 -6.95 0.42
CA GLY A 523 31.70 -6.71 1.77
C GLY A 523 31.30 -7.79 2.79
N TYR A 524 30.79 -8.93 2.35
CA TYR A 524 30.41 -10.04 3.25
C TYR A 524 31.62 -10.81 3.75
N VAL A 525 32.71 -10.79 2.96
CA VAL A 525 34.01 -11.33 3.32
C VAL A 525 35.05 -10.22 3.19
N ARG A 526 35.86 -10.00 4.23
CA ARG A 526 37.02 -9.10 4.18
C ARG A 526 38.27 -9.89 3.85
N GLY A 527 38.91 -9.56 2.74
CA GLY A 527 40.07 -10.28 2.23
C GLY A 527 40.28 -10.03 0.73
N TYR A 528 41.11 -10.85 0.11
CA TYR A 528 41.31 -10.86 -1.34
C TYR A 528 41.44 -12.30 -1.85
N TYR A 529 41.16 -12.48 -3.14
CA TYR A 529 41.36 -13.76 -3.83
C TYR A 529 42.65 -13.70 -4.65
N SER A 530 43.61 -14.58 -4.38
CA SER A 530 44.78 -14.80 -5.23
C SER A 530 44.45 -15.84 -6.30
N HIS A 531 44.33 -15.39 -7.55
CA HIS A 531 44.04 -16.25 -8.68
C HIS A 531 45.19 -17.23 -8.98
N GLU A 532 46.44 -16.75 -8.93
CA GLU A 532 47.64 -17.57 -9.18
C GLU A 532 47.74 -18.74 -8.20
N HIS A 533 47.46 -18.50 -6.92
CA HIS A 533 47.52 -19.53 -5.88
C HIS A 533 46.18 -20.20 -5.59
N LYS A 534 45.12 -19.87 -6.33
CA LYS A 534 43.75 -20.36 -6.09
C LYS A 534 43.37 -20.32 -4.60
N THR A 535 43.65 -19.19 -3.95
CA THR A 535 43.55 -19.06 -2.48
C THR A 535 42.81 -17.79 -2.10
N LEU A 536 41.80 -17.93 -1.24
CA LEU A 536 41.15 -16.83 -0.53
C LEU A 536 41.98 -16.49 0.71
N VAL A 537 42.46 -15.24 0.77
CA VAL A 537 43.18 -14.71 1.93
C VAL A 537 42.23 -13.80 2.72
N LEU A 538 41.90 -14.21 3.94
CA LEU A 538 40.97 -13.53 4.84
C LEU A 538 41.68 -12.52 5.73
N SER A 539 40.97 -11.45 6.07
CA SER A 539 41.40 -10.47 7.06
C SER A 539 41.48 -11.12 8.45
N LYS A 540 42.60 -10.92 9.15
CA LYS A 540 42.73 -11.31 10.57
C LYS A 540 41.78 -10.54 11.48
N LYS A 541 41.30 -9.37 11.06
CA LYS A 541 40.34 -8.53 11.79
C LYS A 541 38.97 -8.64 11.13
N VAL A 542 38.02 -9.28 11.81
CA VAL A 542 36.61 -9.39 11.39
C VAL A 542 36.49 -9.88 9.93
N PRO A 543 36.83 -11.16 9.65
CA PRO A 543 36.76 -11.71 8.29
C PRO A 543 35.33 -11.74 7.72
N PHE A 544 34.30 -11.81 8.57
CA PHE A 544 32.89 -11.92 8.18
C PHE A 544 32.04 -10.83 8.87
N PRO A 545 31.96 -9.59 8.34
CA PRO A 545 31.22 -8.50 8.98
C PRO A 545 29.74 -8.80 9.21
N LEU A 546 29.10 -9.53 8.29
CA LEU A 546 27.67 -9.86 8.36
C LEU A 546 27.32 -10.86 9.46
N LEU A 547 28.30 -11.67 9.90
CA LEU A 547 28.09 -12.72 10.91
C LEU A 547 28.46 -12.24 12.32
N GLN A 548 28.82 -10.97 12.49
CA GLN A 548 28.99 -10.42 13.82
C GLN A 548 27.61 -10.35 14.48
N GLU A 549 27.50 -10.90 15.69
CA GLU A 549 26.28 -10.76 16.49
C GLU A 549 25.95 -9.27 16.61
N GLU A 550 24.72 -8.91 16.27
CA GLU A 550 24.19 -7.61 16.67
C GLU A 550 24.12 -7.62 18.19
N VAL A 551 25.03 -6.87 18.82
CA VAL A 551 25.02 -6.58 20.26
C VAL A 551 23.71 -5.93 20.68
#